data_AF-A0A644Y2N8-F1
#
_entry.id   AF-A0A644Y2N8-F1
#
_cell.length_a   1.000
_cell.length_b   1.000
_cell.length_c   1.000
_cell.angle_alpha   90.00
_cell.angle_beta   90.00
_cell.angle_gamma   90.00
#
_symmetry.space_group_name_H-M   'P 1'
#
loop_
_entity.id
_entity.type
_entity.pdbx_description
1 polymer ?
#
loop_
_entity_poly.entity_id
_entity_poly.type
_entity_poly.pdbx_seq_one_letter_code
_entity_poly.pdbx_strand_id
1 'polypeptide(L)'
;MKKFFALALSLAMALSLAACGSSGTASSGSAASGSGSGSSSAAAAIETVTPGELTVATSPDFAPYEFYAIGDDGKPTLAGFDMALAQYIADYMGLKLNVVPMDFDGVIMEVGMNNVDLGMAGLSPDPSRANAMDFSDIYYTGGQSLVTVKANADKYNSFEAINDPNVSVGAQTGSIQADLAQKDSPNASIIQLAKVTDIIAELLSGKLDAAYIETDVAKSYQVNYPDLQLVMDVPYDVEGSAIGVQKGNAPLMEAVNAAIAAAKADGSLEKFVADANAQASGNKYEGLLDENGNVKTDAAVSSASSSAASSSSASTSKAG
;
A
#
# COMPACT_ATOMS: atom_id res chain seq x y z
N MET A 1 53.37 -3.14 41.61
CA MET A 1 52.11 -3.42 42.36
C MET A 1 51.65 -4.84 42.06
N LYS A 2 50.55 -5.30 42.68
CA LYS A 2 49.90 -6.64 42.58
C LYS A 2 49.88 -7.21 41.14
N LYS A 3 49.98 -8.53 40.85
CA LYS A 3 50.30 -9.78 41.61
C LYS A 3 50.55 -10.96 40.61
N PHE A 4 51.58 -11.80 40.84
CA PHE A 4 51.83 -13.21 40.37
C PHE A 4 51.69 -13.59 38.86
N PHE A 5 52.70 -14.17 38.17
CA PHE A 5 53.22 -15.58 38.19
C PHE A 5 52.21 -16.64 37.68
N ALA A 6 52.39 -17.23 36.48
CA ALA A 6 53.27 -18.39 36.12
C ALA A 6 52.65 -19.76 36.53
N LEU A 7 52.20 -20.63 35.62
CA LEU A 7 52.87 -21.45 34.58
C LEU A 7 53.35 -22.84 35.08
N ALA A 8 52.54 -23.87 34.79
CA ALA A 8 52.86 -25.31 34.69
C ALA A 8 51.83 -25.92 33.70
N LEU A 9 52.11 -26.78 32.71
CA LEU A 9 52.86 -28.06 32.69
C LEU A 9 52.08 -29.16 33.48
N SER A 10 51.63 -30.29 32.92
CA SER A 10 51.63 -30.92 31.56
C SER A 10 50.40 -31.89 31.45
N LEU A 11 50.15 -32.77 30.47
CA LEU A 11 50.94 -33.33 29.34
C LEU A 11 50.08 -33.66 28.07
N ALA A 12 49.74 -34.94 27.81
CA ALA A 12 49.10 -35.44 26.57
C ALA A 12 48.49 -36.86 26.77
N MET A 13 47.97 -37.47 25.69
CA MET A 13 47.33 -38.81 25.54
C MET A 13 45.82 -38.88 25.84
N ALA A 14 45.00 -39.68 25.10
CA ALA A 14 45.23 -40.40 23.84
C ALA A 14 43.89 -40.71 23.10
N LEU A 15 44.00 -41.22 21.87
CA LEU A 15 42.87 -41.74 21.08
C LEU A 15 42.24 -42.99 21.75
N SER A 16 40.95 -43.23 21.48
CA SER A 16 40.41 -44.58 21.24
C SER A 16 39.10 -44.53 20.47
N LEU A 17 38.98 -45.38 19.44
CA LEU A 17 37.71 -45.75 18.80
C LEU A 17 37.27 -47.14 19.32
N ALA A 18 36.01 -47.47 19.03
CA ALA A 18 35.46 -48.83 18.90
C ALA A 18 35.21 -49.70 20.16
N ALA A 19 33.91 -49.88 20.46
CA ALA A 19 33.27 -51.13 20.85
C ALA A 19 31.76 -51.00 20.48
N CYS A 20 31.06 -51.78 19.65
CA CYS A 20 31.20 -53.11 19.01
C CYS A 20 30.26 -54.18 19.61
N GLY A 21 29.41 -54.78 18.76
CA GLY A 21 28.60 -55.98 19.02
C GLY A 21 27.08 -55.74 19.17
N SER A 22 26.19 -56.67 18.79
CA SER A 22 26.36 -57.87 17.93
C SER A 22 25.01 -58.45 17.49
N SER A 23 25.00 -59.28 16.43
CA SER A 23 23.90 -60.14 15.93
C SER A 23 22.58 -59.46 15.43
N GLY A 24 21.91 -59.97 14.39
CA GLY A 24 22.28 -61.09 13.52
C GLY A 24 21.35 -61.29 12.30
N THR A 25 21.96 -61.75 11.20
CA THR A 25 21.44 -62.47 10.01
C THR A 25 19.96 -62.33 9.57
N ALA A 26 19.78 -61.55 8.51
CA ALA A 26 18.90 -61.73 7.34
C ALA A 26 17.60 -62.57 7.41
N SER A 27 16.50 -61.95 6.96
CA SER A 27 15.48 -62.61 6.13
C SER A 27 14.97 -61.64 5.04
N SER A 28 14.54 -62.18 3.90
CA SER A 28 14.14 -61.41 2.71
C SER A 28 12.64 -61.12 2.68
N GLY A 29 12.25 -59.86 2.57
CA GLY A 29 10.88 -59.43 2.25
C GLY A 29 10.92 -58.20 1.33
N SER A 30 10.05 -58.15 0.33
CA SER A 30 10.01 -57.08 -0.69
C SER A 30 8.60 -56.49 -0.83
N ALA A 31 8.55 -55.20 -1.20
CA ALA A 31 7.37 -54.32 -1.23
C ALA A 31 6.73 -54.06 0.16
N ALA A 32 6.17 -52.88 0.44
CA ALA A 32 5.78 -51.80 -0.47
C ALA A 32 6.37 -50.42 -0.09
N SER A 33 6.43 -49.50 -1.07
CA SER A 33 6.89 -48.13 -0.85
C SER A 33 5.81 -47.28 -0.18
N GLY A 34 6.07 -46.85 1.06
CA GLY A 34 5.27 -45.89 1.81
C GLY A 34 6.04 -44.60 2.03
N SER A 35 6.59 -44.00 0.97
CA SER A 35 7.41 -42.78 1.04
C SER A 35 6.56 -41.54 1.34
N GLY A 36 6.08 -41.45 2.58
CA GLY A 36 5.45 -40.27 3.14
C GLY A 36 6.49 -39.16 3.28
N SER A 37 6.77 -38.49 2.16
CA SER A 37 7.68 -37.34 2.07
C SER A 37 7.02 -36.12 2.72
N GLY A 38 6.92 -36.16 4.04
CA GLY A 38 6.58 -35.02 4.89
C GLY A 38 7.68 -33.97 4.77
N SER A 39 7.65 -33.23 3.66
CA SER A 39 8.54 -32.12 3.38
C SER A 39 8.12 -30.91 4.20
N SER A 40 8.19 -31.06 5.53
CA SER A 40 8.43 -29.94 6.42
C SER A 40 9.85 -29.43 6.15
N SER A 41 10.02 -28.79 4.99
CA SER A 41 10.96 -27.69 4.90
C SER A 41 10.58 -26.76 6.04
N ALA A 42 11.49 -26.60 7.00
CA ALA A 42 11.36 -25.52 7.95
C ALA A 42 11.56 -24.25 7.12
N ALA A 43 10.44 -23.66 6.67
CA ALA A 43 10.46 -22.31 6.13
C ALA A 43 11.24 -21.46 7.13
N ALA A 44 12.26 -20.75 6.66
CA ALA A 44 13.02 -19.87 7.53
C ALA A 44 12.02 -18.92 8.20
N ALA A 45 11.98 -18.92 9.54
CA ALA A 45 10.97 -18.17 10.27
C ALA A 45 11.07 -16.71 9.82
N ILE A 46 9.99 -16.20 9.22
CA ILE A 46 10.00 -14.90 8.55
C ILE A 46 10.29 -13.83 9.59
N GLU A 47 11.48 -13.22 9.48
CA GLU A 47 11.89 -12.18 10.41
C GLU A 47 11.02 -10.94 10.16
N THR A 48 10.41 -10.45 11.23
CA THR A 48 9.39 -9.41 11.25
C THR A 48 9.71 -8.44 12.38
N VAL A 49 9.42 -7.14 12.21
CA VAL A 49 9.77 -6.10 13.19
C VAL A 49 9.11 -6.35 14.55
N THR A 50 7.94 -6.98 14.57
CA THR A 50 7.26 -7.48 15.77
C THR A 50 6.99 -8.98 15.59
N PRO A 51 7.70 -9.87 16.32
CA PRO A 51 7.62 -11.32 16.09
C PRO A 51 6.21 -11.90 16.16
N GLY A 52 5.72 -12.42 15.03
CA GLY A 52 4.37 -12.99 14.89
C GLY A 52 3.32 -12.02 14.34
N GLU A 53 3.70 -10.77 14.05
CA GLU A 53 2.86 -9.77 13.41
C GLU A 53 3.47 -9.29 12.08
N LEU A 54 2.62 -8.99 11.11
CA LEU A 54 3.00 -8.33 9.85
C LEU A 54 2.65 -6.84 9.97
N THR A 55 3.66 -6.00 10.09
CA THR A 55 3.51 -4.56 10.31
C THR A 55 3.54 -3.81 8.98
N VAL A 56 2.44 -3.13 8.65
CA VAL A 56 2.23 -2.49 7.34
C VAL A 56 1.98 -1.00 7.50
N ALA A 57 2.82 -0.15 6.90
CA ALA A 57 2.57 1.29 6.79
C ALA A 57 1.69 1.62 5.58
N THR A 58 0.76 2.58 5.73
CA THR A 58 -0.20 2.95 4.68
C THR A 58 -0.65 4.41 4.77
N SER A 59 -1.10 5.02 3.66
CA SER A 59 -1.59 6.41 3.58
C SER A 59 -3.07 6.45 3.19
N PRO A 60 -4.03 6.41 4.14
CA PRO A 60 -5.44 6.12 3.87
C PRO A 60 -6.23 7.29 3.22
N ASP A 61 -5.65 7.96 2.23
CA ASP A 61 -6.23 9.01 1.39
C ASP A 61 -6.27 8.64 -0.11
N PHE A 62 -6.08 7.36 -0.43
CA PHE A 62 -5.81 6.84 -1.78
C PHE A 62 -6.86 5.82 -2.27
N ALA A 63 -8.15 6.05 -1.98
CA ALA A 63 -9.22 5.14 -2.38
C ALA A 63 -9.24 4.94 -3.92
N PRO A 64 -9.21 3.70 -4.46
CA PRO A 64 -9.64 2.47 -3.80
C PRO A 64 -8.51 1.60 -3.21
N TYR A 65 -7.25 2.02 -3.27
CA TYR A 65 -6.11 1.26 -2.73
C TYR A 65 -6.20 1.16 -1.20
N GLU A 66 -6.24 2.30 -0.51
CA GLU A 66 -6.41 2.40 0.94
C GLU A 66 -7.25 3.64 1.33
N PHE A 67 -8.14 3.46 2.31
CA PHE A 67 -9.00 4.51 2.87
C PHE A 67 -9.71 4.01 4.14
N TYR A 68 -10.49 4.86 4.79
CA TYR A 68 -11.44 4.43 5.82
C TYR A 68 -12.85 4.28 5.25
N ALA A 69 -13.39 3.07 5.20
CA ALA A 69 -14.83 2.87 5.02
C ALA A 69 -15.56 3.25 6.32
N ILE A 70 -16.69 3.96 6.22
CA ILE A 70 -17.52 4.32 7.36
C ILE A 70 -18.71 3.35 7.44
N GLY A 71 -18.77 2.56 8.52
CA GLY A 71 -19.86 1.61 8.75
C GLY A 71 -21.20 2.27 9.13
N ASP A 72 -22.28 1.47 9.15
CA ASP A 72 -23.61 1.90 9.61
C ASP A 72 -23.63 2.42 11.06
N ASP A 73 -22.63 2.04 11.86
CA ASP A 73 -22.44 2.51 13.24
C ASP A 73 -21.60 3.80 13.34
N GLY A 74 -21.23 4.39 12.19
CA GLY A 74 -20.46 5.62 12.06
C GLY A 74 -18.96 5.48 12.28
N LYS A 75 -18.42 4.27 12.50
CA LYS A 75 -16.99 4.09 12.77
C LYS A 75 -16.15 3.99 11.49
N PRO A 76 -14.97 4.62 11.44
CA PRO A 76 -13.99 4.39 10.39
C PRO A 76 -13.31 3.03 10.57
N THR A 77 -13.24 2.24 9.50
CA THR A 77 -12.49 0.98 9.41
C THR A 77 -11.59 1.04 8.18
N LEU A 78 -10.31 0.68 8.31
CA LEU A 78 -9.42 0.60 7.15
C LEU A 78 -9.97 -0.38 6.10
N ALA A 79 -9.98 0.06 4.86
CA ALA A 79 -10.54 -0.60 3.70
C ALA A 79 -9.71 -0.28 2.46
N GLY A 80 -10.09 -0.88 1.33
CA GLY A 80 -9.34 -0.80 0.08
C GLY A 80 -8.57 -2.08 -0.22
N PHE A 81 -8.10 -2.22 -1.47
CA PHE A 81 -7.51 -3.48 -1.94
C PHE A 81 -6.07 -3.72 -1.46
N ASP A 82 -5.31 -2.66 -1.11
CA ASP A 82 -4.04 -2.81 -0.41
C ASP A 82 -4.27 -3.42 0.98
N MET A 83 -5.30 -2.96 1.70
CA MET A 83 -5.63 -3.48 3.03
C MET A 83 -6.15 -4.93 2.99
N ALA A 84 -6.94 -5.28 1.98
CA ALA A 84 -7.40 -6.66 1.77
C ALA A 84 -6.25 -7.61 1.38
N LEU A 85 -5.32 -7.15 0.53
CA LEU A 85 -4.12 -7.91 0.16
C LEU A 85 -3.16 -8.05 1.35
N ALA A 86 -2.97 -6.99 2.16
CA ALA A 86 -2.17 -7.04 3.39
C ALA A 86 -2.68 -8.11 4.37
N GLN A 87 -4.01 -8.20 4.55
CA GLN A 87 -4.63 -9.24 5.38
C GLN A 87 -4.42 -10.64 4.79
N TYR A 88 -4.61 -10.83 3.47
CA TYR A 88 -4.34 -12.11 2.80
C TYR A 88 -2.89 -12.54 2.96
N ILE A 89 -1.92 -11.62 2.84
CA ILE A 89 -0.49 -11.89 3.04
C ILE A 89 -0.22 -12.31 4.50
N ALA A 90 -0.79 -11.62 5.48
CA ALA A 90 -0.66 -11.98 6.89
C ALA A 90 -1.22 -13.39 7.17
N ASP A 91 -2.43 -13.69 6.69
CA ASP A 91 -3.07 -15.01 6.83
C ASP A 91 -2.28 -16.12 6.12
N TYR A 92 -1.73 -15.84 4.93
CA TYR A 92 -0.88 -16.76 4.17
C TYR A 92 0.41 -17.13 4.92
N MET A 93 0.99 -16.17 5.65
CA MET A 93 2.16 -16.38 6.50
C MET A 93 1.83 -16.93 7.90
N GLY A 94 0.54 -16.94 8.30
CA GLY A 94 0.11 -17.28 9.65
C GLY A 94 0.43 -16.21 10.71
N LEU A 95 0.56 -14.95 10.29
CA LEU A 95 0.87 -13.78 11.12
C LEU A 95 -0.40 -12.98 11.45
N LYS A 96 -0.37 -12.19 12.53
CA LYS A 96 -1.38 -11.17 12.79
C LYS A 96 -1.07 -9.90 12.00
N LEU A 97 -2.03 -9.36 11.24
CA LEU A 97 -1.86 -8.04 10.61
C LEU A 97 -1.81 -6.92 11.67
N ASN A 98 -0.92 -5.95 11.46
CA ASN A 98 -0.81 -4.72 12.25
C ASN A 98 -0.59 -3.52 11.30
N VAL A 99 -1.66 -2.78 10.99
CA VAL A 99 -1.57 -1.63 10.08
C VAL A 99 -1.31 -0.33 10.84
N VAL A 100 -0.36 0.47 10.35
CA VAL A 100 0.07 1.75 10.89
C VAL A 100 -0.25 2.87 9.89
N PRO A 101 -1.33 3.64 10.08
CA PRO A 101 -1.68 4.78 9.23
C PRO A 101 -0.72 5.95 9.44
N MET A 102 -0.24 6.54 8.36
CA MET A 102 0.62 7.74 8.34
C MET A 102 0.44 8.51 7.02
N ASP A 103 1.08 9.66 6.86
CA ASP A 103 1.10 10.35 5.56
C ASP A 103 2.12 9.64 4.61
N PHE A 104 1.94 9.74 3.29
CA PHE A 104 2.63 8.92 2.27
C PHE A 104 4.18 8.96 2.34
N ASP A 105 4.77 10.12 2.63
CA ASP A 105 6.23 10.23 2.80
C ASP A 105 6.72 9.48 4.06
N GLY A 106 5.90 9.45 5.11
CA GLY A 106 6.05 8.58 6.28
C GLY A 106 6.15 7.10 5.91
N VAL A 107 5.29 6.61 5.01
CA VAL A 107 5.31 5.19 4.57
C VAL A 107 6.67 4.82 3.98
N ILE A 108 7.23 5.69 3.14
CA ILE A 108 8.55 5.49 2.53
C ILE A 108 9.67 5.56 3.59
N MET A 109 9.58 6.49 4.54
CA MET A 109 10.57 6.64 5.61
C MET A 109 10.58 5.47 6.60
N GLU A 110 9.43 4.99 7.07
CA GLU A 110 9.34 3.92 8.07
C GLU A 110 9.81 2.55 7.51
N VAL A 111 9.52 2.26 6.23
CA VAL A 111 10.11 1.10 5.54
C VAL A 111 11.63 1.28 5.40
N GLY A 112 12.09 2.48 4.99
CA GLY A 112 13.52 2.80 4.85
C GLY A 112 14.33 2.80 6.14
N MET A 113 13.66 2.92 7.30
CA MET A 113 14.27 2.78 8.63
C MET A 113 14.15 1.35 9.19
N ASN A 114 13.53 0.41 8.46
CA ASN A 114 13.17 -0.94 8.90
C ASN A 114 12.29 -0.95 10.17
N ASN A 115 11.46 0.08 10.38
CA ASN A 115 10.52 0.16 11.51
C ASN A 115 9.21 -0.61 11.25
N VAL A 116 8.90 -0.87 9.98
CA VAL A 116 7.78 -1.71 9.52
C VAL A 116 8.29 -2.81 8.59
N ASP A 117 7.45 -3.82 8.33
CA ASP A 117 7.78 -4.93 7.42
C ASP A 117 7.47 -4.57 5.96
N LEU A 118 6.31 -3.93 5.74
CA LEU A 118 5.81 -3.55 4.43
C LEU A 118 5.33 -2.08 4.39
N GLY A 119 5.44 -1.46 3.23
CA GLY A 119 4.70 -0.25 2.83
C GLY A 119 3.69 -0.61 1.75
N MET A 120 2.41 -0.35 2.01
CA MET A 120 1.31 -0.59 1.09
C MET A 120 0.48 0.69 1.02
N ALA A 121 0.80 1.50 0.02
CA ALA A 121 0.18 2.79 -0.25
C ALA A 121 0.16 3.07 -1.76
N GLY A 122 -0.39 2.13 -2.54
CA GLY A 122 -0.43 2.20 -4.02
C GLY A 122 0.92 2.30 -4.74
N LEU A 123 2.03 2.04 -4.05
CA LEU A 123 3.40 2.36 -4.47
C LEU A 123 3.78 1.75 -5.84
N SER A 124 4.04 2.59 -6.84
CA SER A 124 4.75 2.13 -8.05
C SER A 124 6.24 1.83 -7.74
N PRO A 125 6.86 0.83 -8.41
CA PRO A 125 8.29 0.57 -8.27
C PRO A 125 9.12 1.75 -8.77
N ASP A 126 10.01 2.25 -7.91
CA ASP A 126 10.82 3.44 -8.18
C ASP A 126 12.31 3.15 -7.93
N PRO A 127 13.19 3.25 -8.95
CA PRO A 127 14.64 3.13 -8.79
C PRO A 127 15.26 4.10 -7.77
N SER A 128 14.65 5.26 -7.49
CA SER A 128 15.12 6.21 -6.47
C SER A 128 15.02 5.60 -5.06
N ARG A 129 13.94 4.86 -4.80
CA ARG A 129 13.64 4.19 -3.52
C ARG A 129 14.38 2.86 -3.34
N ALA A 130 15.14 2.41 -4.33
CA ALA A 130 15.87 1.13 -4.28
C ALA A 130 16.97 1.03 -3.19
N ASN A 131 17.30 2.14 -2.51
CA ASN A 131 18.15 2.13 -1.31
C ASN A 131 17.34 1.99 0.01
N ALA A 132 16.06 2.34 0.00
CA ALA A 132 15.18 2.31 1.17
C ALA A 132 14.36 1.01 1.26
N MET A 133 13.95 0.44 0.12
CA MET A 133 13.12 -0.77 0.07
C MET A 133 13.51 -1.69 -1.09
N ASP A 134 13.05 -2.93 -1.01
CA ASP A 134 12.89 -3.82 -2.17
C ASP A 134 11.42 -3.76 -2.63
N PHE A 135 11.12 -4.08 -3.89
CA PHE A 135 9.76 -4.06 -4.43
C PHE A 135 9.29 -5.46 -4.80
N SER A 136 8.03 -5.77 -4.48
CA SER A 136 7.38 -7.02 -4.87
C SER A 136 7.16 -7.13 -6.37
N ASP A 137 6.68 -8.29 -6.83
CA ASP A 137 5.99 -8.37 -8.11
C ASP A 137 4.81 -7.38 -8.13
N ILE A 138 4.56 -6.73 -9.28
CA ILE A 138 3.40 -5.85 -9.48
C ILE A 138 2.12 -6.63 -9.14
N TYR A 139 1.30 -6.16 -8.20
CA TYR A 139 0.00 -6.77 -7.89
C TYR A 139 -1.11 -6.17 -8.74
N TYR A 140 -1.16 -4.84 -8.88
CA TYR A 140 -2.19 -4.11 -9.61
C TYR A 140 -1.60 -3.24 -10.73
N THR A 141 -2.34 -3.04 -11.84
CA THR A 141 -1.92 -2.18 -12.97
C THR A 141 -2.90 -1.02 -13.11
N GLY A 142 -2.60 0.07 -12.41
CA GLY A 142 -3.30 1.36 -12.52
C GLY A 142 -2.71 2.27 -13.62
N GLY A 143 -3.07 3.55 -13.59
CA GLY A 143 -2.61 4.57 -14.54
C GLY A 143 -2.19 5.86 -13.86
N GLN A 144 -1.72 6.83 -14.64
CA GLN A 144 -1.53 8.21 -14.17
C GLN A 144 -2.35 9.15 -15.05
N SER A 145 -3.00 10.15 -14.47
CA SER A 145 -3.83 11.12 -15.20
C SER A 145 -3.58 12.54 -14.74
N LEU A 146 -3.68 13.47 -15.70
CA LEU A 146 -3.81 14.89 -15.42
C LEU A 146 -5.28 15.19 -15.09
N VAL A 147 -5.51 15.84 -13.95
CA VAL A 147 -6.84 16.28 -13.51
C VAL A 147 -6.94 17.80 -13.40
N THR A 148 -8.15 18.33 -13.57
CA THR A 148 -8.51 19.72 -13.26
C THR A 148 -10.00 19.78 -12.88
N VAL A 149 -10.55 20.97 -12.67
CA VAL A 149 -12.00 21.19 -12.56
C VAL A 149 -12.64 21.36 -13.94
N LYS A 150 -13.87 20.89 -14.14
CA LYS A 150 -14.61 20.93 -15.43
C LYS A 150 -14.56 22.28 -16.14
N ALA A 151 -14.63 23.39 -15.39
CA ALA A 151 -14.57 24.75 -15.94
C ALA A 151 -13.23 25.10 -16.62
N ASN A 152 -12.15 24.38 -16.28
CA ASN A 152 -10.81 24.56 -16.80
C ASN A 152 -10.40 23.44 -17.79
N ALA A 153 -11.22 22.40 -18.00
CA ALA A 153 -10.84 21.23 -18.79
C ALA A 153 -10.48 21.57 -20.26
N ASP A 154 -11.18 22.51 -20.90
CA ASP A 154 -10.84 22.99 -22.25
C ASP A 154 -9.55 23.84 -22.29
N LYS A 155 -9.04 24.28 -21.12
CA LYS A 155 -7.83 25.11 -20.97
C LYS A 155 -6.59 24.27 -20.62
N TYR A 156 -6.74 23.22 -19.81
CA TYR A 156 -5.63 22.41 -19.28
C TYR A 156 -5.69 20.96 -19.77
N ASN A 157 -5.66 20.79 -21.10
CA ASN A 157 -5.84 19.51 -21.81
C ASN A 157 -4.61 19.02 -22.58
N SER A 158 -3.44 19.62 -22.35
CA SER A 158 -2.16 19.12 -22.85
C SER A 158 -1.02 19.52 -21.92
N PHE A 159 0.13 18.82 -22.01
CA PHE A 159 1.34 19.17 -21.28
C PHE A 159 1.80 20.60 -21.60
N GLU A 160 1.72 21.04 -22.86
CA GLU A 160 2.06 22.41 -23.26
C GLU A 160 1.15 23.46 -22.62
N ALA A 161 -0.12 23.13 -22.38
CA ALA A 161 -1.12 24.05 -21.82
C ALA A 161 -0.99 24.26 -20.30
N ILE A 162 -0.38 23.30 -19.58
CA ILE A 162 -0.08 23.42 -18.14
C ILE A 162 1.36 23.88 -17.86
N ASN A 163 2.27 23.77 -18.81
CA ASN A 163 3.70 24.07 -18.66
C ASN A 163 4.01 25.58 -18.78
N ASP A 164 3.29 26.40 -18.02
CA ASP A 164 3.38 27.87 -17.97
C ASP A 164 3.57 28.35 -16.52
N PRO A 165 4.45 29.34 -16.24
CA PRO A 165 4.77 29.78 -14.87
C PRO A 165 3.63 30.49 -14.12
N ASN A 166 2.49 30.73 -14.77
CA ASN A 166 1.27 31.24 -14.13
C ASN A 166 0.27 30.12 -13.81
N VAL A 167 0.58 28.86 -14.14
CA VAL A 167 -0.24 27.67 -13.86
C VAL A 167 0.31 26.95 -12.62
N SER A 168 -0.60 26.57 -11.73
CA SER A 168 -0.31 25.87 -10.47
C SER A 168 -0.66 24.38 -10.56
N VAL A 169 0.33 23.51 -10.37
CA VAL A 169 0.23 22.06 -10.63
C VAL A 169 0.44 21.28 -9.35
N GLY A 170 -0.60 20.60 -8.88
CA GLY A 170 -0.56 19.75 -7.69
C GLY A 170 0.04 18.36 -7.92
N ALA A 171 0.74 17.83 -6.91
CA ALA A 171 1.08 16.42 -6.79
C ALA A 171 1.29 16.03 -5.32
N GLN A 172 1.27 14.74 -5.00
CA GLN A 172 1.54 14.28 -3.63
C GLN A 172 3.05 14.30 -3.32
N THR A 173 3.45 14.78 -2.15
CA THR A 173 4.86 14.87 -1.75
C THR A 173 5.58 13.52 -1.85
N GLY A 174 6.71 13.47 -2.55
CA GLY A 174 7.53 12.26 -2.72
C GLY A 174 6.91 11.14 -3.58
N SER A 175 5.75 11.38 -4.19
CA SER A 175 5.07 10.46 -5.11
C SER A 175 5.66 10.51 -6.53
N ILE A 176 5.44 9.47 -7.35
CA ILE A 176 5.90 9.50 -8.75
C ILE A 176 5.16 10.56 -9.58
N GLN A 177 3.97 10.97 -9.12
CA GLN A 177 3.17 12.04 -9.70
C GLN A 177 3.85 13.40 -9.53
N ALA A 178 4.64 13.59 -8.47
CA ALA A 178 5.45 14.80 -8.30
C ALA A 178 6.65 14.84 -9.27
N ASP A 179 7.29 13.70 -9.51
CA ASP A 179 8.35 13.58 -10.52
C ASP A 179 7.80 13.77 -11.94
N LEU A 180 6.62 13.21 -12.25
CA LEU A 180 5.92 13.44 -13.53
C LEU A 180 5.54 14.91 -13.71
N ALA A 181 4.95 15.55 -12.69
CA ALA A 181 4.65 16.99 -12.73
C ALA A 181 5.91 17.85 -12.97
N GLN A 182 7.03 17.48 -12.35
CA GLN A 182 8.31 18.19 -12.50
C GLN A 182 8.99 17.91 -13.85
N LYS A 183 8.79 16.73 -14.45
CA LYS A 183 9.31 16.26 -15.74
C LYS A 183 8.54 16.86 -16.93
N ASP A 184 7.22 16.81 -16.88
CA ASP A 184 6.34 17.09 -18.02
C ASP A 184 5.78 18.53 -18.00
N SER A 185 5.74 19.19 -16.83
CA SER A 185 5.41 20.62 -16.67
C SER A 185 6.50 21.48 -15.97
N PRO A 186 7.78 21.41 -16.39
CA PRO A 186 8.93 21.98 -15.67
C PRO A 186 8.95 23.52 -15.50
N ASN A 187 8.16 24.27 -16.27
CA ASN A 187 8.04 25.73 -16.10
C ASN A 187 6.89 26.15 -15.18
N ALA A 188 6.02 25.21 -14.78
CA ALA A 188 4.84 25.50 -13.96
C ALA A 188 5.17 25.66 -12.47
N SER A 189 4.25 26.24 -11.72
CA SER A 189 4.35 26.29 -10.25
C SER A 189 3.94 24.94 -9.66
N ILE A 190 4.90 24.02 -9.55
CA ILE A 190 4.67 22.70 -8.94
C ILE A 190 4.46 22.85 -7.42
N ILE A 191 3.30 22.44 -6.93
CA ILE A 191 2.90 22.46 -5.52
C ILE A 191 2.81 21.00 -5.03
N GLN A 192 3.71 20.60 -4.14
CA GLN A 192 3.63 19.30 -3.48
C GLN A 192 2.86 19.42 -2.16
N LEU A 193 1.84 18.58 -1.97
CA LEU A 193 1.02 18.49 -0.77
C LEU A 193 1.10 17.08 -0.18
N ALA A 194 1.01 16.94 1.15
CA ALA A 194 1.12 15.63 1.79
C ALA A 194 -0.03 14.66 1.42
N LYS A 195 -1.20 15.20 1.07
CA LYS A 195 -2.45 14.44 0.90
C LYS A 195 -3.15 14.75 -0.41
N VAL A 196 -3.73 13.71 -1.01
CA VAL A 196 -4.60 13.82 -2.18
C VAL A 196 -5.88 14.57 -1.84
N THR A 197 -6.42 14.44 -0.61
CA THR A 197 -7.57 15.25 -0.14
C THR A 197 -7.32 16.75 -0.28
N ASP A 198 -6.09 17.19 0.02
CA ASP A 198 -5.73 18.60 0.03
C ASP A 198 -5.55 19.09 -1.42
N ILE A 199 -4.95 18.29 -2.31
CA ILE A 199 -4.87 18.55 -3.76
C ILE A 199 -6.28 18.73 -4.35
N ILE A 200 -7.21 17.82 -4.04
CA ILE A 200 -8.60 17.89 -4.52
C ILE A 200 -9.30 19.14 -3.96
N ALA A 201 -9.11 19.49 -2.69
CA ALA A 201 -9.69 20.69 -2.10
C ALA A 201 -9.10 21.99 -2.70
N GLU A 202 -7.80 22.02 -3.01
CA GLU A 202 -7.13 23.18 -3.63
C GLU A 202 -7.51 23.35 -5.11
N LEU A 203 -7.74 22.26 -5.85
CA LEU A 203 -8.35 22.29 -7.19
C LEU A 203 -9.78 22.85 -7.16
N LEU A 204 -10.65 22.29 -6.31
CA LEU A 204 -12.05 22.68 -6.21
C LEU A 204 -12.25 24.12 -5.71
N SER A 205 -11.28 24.67 -4.97
CA SER A 205 -11.27 26.08 -4.54
C SER A 205 -10.54 27.01 -5.51
N GLY A 206 -9.98 26.51 -6.62
CA GLY A 206 -9.29 27.31 -7.62
C GLY A 206 -7.94 27.89 -7.16
N LYS A 207 -7.30 27.25 -6.17
CA LYS A 207 -5.92 27.52 -5.77
C LYS A 207 -4.90 26.74 -6.61
N LEU A 208 -5.29 25.54 -7.06
CA LEU A 208 -4.58 24.74 -8.04
C LEU A 208 -5.33 24.79 -9.37
N ASP A 209 -4.57 24.84 -10.46
CA ASP A 209 -5.08 24.84 -11.83
C ASP A 209 -5.25 23.42 -12.37
N ALA A 210 -4.27 22.54 -12.10
CA ALA A 210 -4.29 21.14 -12.48
C ALA A 210 -3.53 20.28 -11.44
N ALA A 211 -3.61 18.96 -11.52
CA ALA A 211 -2.79 18.06 -10.71
C ALA A 211 -2.51 16.72 -11.41
N TYR A 212 -1.47 16.02 -10.97
CA TYR A 212 -1.15 14.65 -11.37
C TYR A 212 -1.60 13.70 -10.27
N ILE A 213 -2.47 12.74 -10.59
CA ILE A 213 -3.04 11.76 -9.64
C ILE A 213 -3.11 10.39 -10.35
N GLU A 214 -3.02 9.29 -9.59
CA GLU A 214 -3.30 7.95 -10.11
C GLU A 214 -4.73 7.88 -10.70
N THR A 215 -4.87 7.19 -11.83
CA THR A 215 -6.06 7.25 -12.69
C THR A 215 -7.33 6.69 -12.03
N ASP A 216 -7.26 5.60 -11.27
CA ASP A 216 -8.41 5.01 -10.59
C ASP A 216 -8.73 5.70 -9.25
N VAL A 217 -7.72 6.25 -8.57
CA VAL A 217 -7.91 7.21 -7.46
C VAL A 217 -8.62 8.47 -7.94
N ALA A 218 -8.21 9.06 -9.07
CA ALA A 218 -8.87 10.22 -9.65
C ALA A 218 -10.35 9.95 -10.00
N LYS A 219 -10.69 8.75 -10.50
CA LYS A 219 -12.09 8.32 -10.72
C LYS A 219 -12.86 8.19 -9.40
N SER A 220 -12.25 7.57 -8.39
CA SER A 220 -12.81 7.39 -7.04
C SER A 220 -13.10 8.72 -6.33
N TYR A 221 -12.26 9.73 -6.51
CA TYR A 221 -12.53 11.10 -6.07
C TYR A 221 -13.63 11.76 -6.93
N GLN A 222 -13.62 11.59 -8.26
CA GLN A 222 -14.63 12.18 -9.16
C GLN A 222 -16.08 11.75 -8.84
N VAL A 223 -16.29 10.54 -8.29
CA VAL A 223 -17.63 10.09 -7.82
C VAL A 223 -18.21 11.01 -6.75
N ASN A 224 -17.38 11.46 -5.79
CA ASN A 224 -17.78 12.33 -4.69
C ASN A 224 -17.67 13.83 -5.05
N TYR A 225 -16.75 14.16 -5.95
CA TYR A 225 -16.47 15.53 -6.40
C TYR A 225 -16.76 15.65 -7.90
N PRO A 226 -18.04 15.75 -8.30
CA PRO A 226 -18.45 15.65 -9.70
C PRO A 226 -17.97 16.83 -10.58
N ASP A 227 -17.41 17.89 -10.00
CA ASP A 227 -16.76 18.98 -10.75
C ASP A 227 -15.27 18.73 -11.04
N LEU A 228 -14.68 17.67 -10.48
CA LEU A 228 -13.38 17.15 -10.89
C LEU A 228 -13.48 16.51 -12.29
N GLN A 229 -12.42 16.59 -13.08
CA GLN A 229 -12.31 15.98 -14.39
C GLN A 229 -10.88 15.48 -14.66
N LEU A 230 -10.76 14.19 -14.97
CA LEU A 230 -9.59 13.63 -15.66
C LEU A 230 -9.60 14.18 -17.10
N VAL A 231 -8.48 14.73 -17.56
CA VAL A 231 -8.39 15.42 -18.86
C VAL A 231 -7.58 14.62 -19.88
N MET A 232 -6.51 13.96 -19.43
CA MET A 232 -5.65 13.12 -20.26
C MET A 232 -4.87 12.12 -19.40
N ASP A 233 -4.44 11.02 -20.02
CA ASP A 233 -3.52 10.05 -19.42
C ASP A 233 -2.07 10.56 -19.50
N VAL A 234 -1.25 10.20 -18.52
CA VAL A 234 0.14 10.62 -18.37
C VAL A 234 1.07 9.40 -18.54
N PRO A 235 1.93 9.37 -19.57
CA PRO A 235 2.85 8.25 -19.80
C PRO A 235 3.93 8.14 -18.70
N TYR A 236 4.14 6.93 -18.17
CA TYR A 236 5.11 6.65 -17.13
C TYR A 236 5.85 5.32 -17.38
N ASP A 237 7.07 5.19 -16.86
CA ASP A 237 8.05 4.20 -17.35
C ASP A 237 7.90 2.78 -16.77
N VAL A 238 7.21 2.63 -15.62
CA VAL A 238 6.95 1.34 -14.95
C VAL A 238 5.49 1.31 -14.48
N GLU A 239 4.65 0.57 -15.20
CA GLU A 239 3.20 0.58 -14.98
C GLU A 239 2.76 -0.30 -13.79
N GLY A 240 1.87 0.26 -12.96
CA GLY A 240 1.24 -0.43 -11.83
C GLY A 240 1.88 -0.18 -10.45
N SER A 241 1.47 -1.01 -9.49
CA SER A 241 1.81 -0.91 -8.06
C SER A 241 2.39 -2.22 -7.53
N ALA A 242 3.38 -2.10 -6.66
CA ALA A 242 4.09 -3.17 -5.95
C ALA A 242 4.20 -2.83 -4.46
N ILE A 243 4.33 -3.85 -3.62
CA ILE A 243 4.52 -3.68 -2.19
C ILE A 243 5.98 -3.28 -1.94
N GLY A 244 6.19 -2.20 -1.17
CA GLY A 244 7.51 -1.87 -0.64
C GLY A 244 7.84 -2.81 0.51
N VAL A 245 8.92 -3.57 0.41
CA VAL A 245 9.34 -4.56 1.41
C VAL A 245 10.62 -4.08 2.11
N GLN A 246 10.69 -4.30 3.42
CA GLN A 246 11.86 -4.03 4.26
C GLN A 246 13.18 -4.51 3.60
N LYS A 247 14.17 -3.61 3.52
CA LYS A 247 15.34 -3.80 2.66
C LYS A 247 16.19 -5.01 3.06
N GLY A 248 16.43 -5.91 2.11
CA GLY A 248 17.25 -7.10 2.29
C GLY A 248 16.57 -8.29 2.98
N ASN A 249 15.29 -8.17 3.36
CA ASN A 249 14.51 -9.26 3.95
C ASN A 249 13.99 -10.22 2.85
N ALA A 250 14.91 -10.98 2.25
CA ALA A 250 14.60 -11.90 1.15
C ALA A 250 13.53 -12.96 1.50
N PRO A 251 13.49 -13.58 2.71
CA PRO A 251 12.42 -14.50 3.08
C PRO A 251 11.03 -13.86 3.12
N LEU A 252 10.92 -12.61 3.60
CA LEU A 252 9.68 -11.84 3.56
C LEU A 252 9.28 -11.55 2.10
N MET A 253 10.22 -11.11 1.26
CA MET A 253 9.97 -10.85 -0.17
C MET A 253 9.48 -12.10 -0.93
N GLU A 254 10.13 -13.24 -0.74
CA GLU A 254 9.71 -14.52 -1.35
C GLU A 254 8.29 -14.91 -0.94
N ALA A 255 7.94 -14.74 0.34
CA ALA A 255 6.61 -15.04 0.87
C ALA A 255 5.54 -14.02 0.43
N VAL A 256 5.88 -12.73 0.30
CA VAL A 256 5.00 -11.69 -0.28
C VAL A 256 4.68 -12.02 -1.74
N ASN A 257 5.69 -12.30 -2.57
CA ASN A 257 5.46 -12.65 -3.98
C ASN A 257 4.68 -13.97 -4.12
N ALA A 258 4.92 -14.97 -3.26
CA ALA A 258 4.13 -16.20 -3.23
C ALA A 258 2.64 -15.95 -2.89
N ALA A 259 2.36 -15.04 -1.95
CA ALA A 259 0.99 -14.65 -1.59
C ALA A 259 0.30 -13.83 -2.70
N ILE A 260 1.01 -12.89 -3.35
CA ILE A 260 0.50 -12.16 -4.54
C ILE A 260 0.17 -13.13 -5.68
N ALA A 261 1.05 -14.10 -5.95
CA ALA A 261 0.83 -15.13 -6.97
C ALA A 261 -0.37 -16.03 -6.62
N ALA A 262 -0.58 -16.37 -5.35
CA ALA A 262 -1.73 -17.13 -4.89
C ALA A 262 -3.05 -16.34 -5.05
N ALA A 263 -3.10 -15.08 -4.59
CA ALA A 263 -4.28 -14.23 -4.67
C ALA A 263 -4.72 -13.93 -6.13
N LYS A 264 -3.79 -13.95 -7.08
CA LYS A 264 -4.08 -13.89 -8.53
C LYS A 264 -4.54 -15.24 -9.11
N ALA A 265 -4.01 -16.34 -8.61
CA ALA A 265 -4.33 -17.69 -9.10
C ALA A 265 -5.70 -18.21 -8.59
N ASP A 266 -6.15 -17.76 -7.42
CA ASP A 266 -7.45 -18.11 -6.84
C ASP A 266 -8.57 -17.08 -7.12
N GLY A 267 -8.23 -15.91 -7.68
CA GLY A 267 -9.16 -14.83 -8.02
C GLY A 267 -9.51 -13.90 -6.85
N SER A 268 -8.81 -13.99 -5.73
CA SER A 268 -9.02 -13.12 -4.57
C SER A 268 -8.64 -11.67 -4.87
N LEU A 269 -7.60 -11.41 -5.67
CA LEU A 269 -7.13 -10.06 -5.94
C LEU A 269 -8.13 -9.23 -6.77
N GLU A 270 -8.73 -9.83 -7.80
CA GLU A 270 -9.82 -9.24 -8.58
C GLU A 270 -11.04 -8.95 -7.69
N LYS A 271 -11.33 -9.85 -6.72
CA LYS A 271 -12.39 -9.64 -5.73
C LYS A 271 -12.06 -8.49 -4.78
N PHE A 272 -10.81 -8.38 -4.31
CA PHE A 272 -10.38 -7.27 -3.44
C PHE A 272 -10.56 -5.92 -4.14
N VAL A 273 -10.12 -5.81 -5.40
CA VAL A 273 -10.31 -4.60 -6.22
C VAL A 273 -11.80 -4.29 -6.42
N ALA A 274 -12.64 -5.30 -6.69
CA ALA A 274 -14.08 -5.11 -6.87
C ALA A 274 -14.80 -4.65 -5.58
N ASP A 275 -14.52 -5.31 -4.45
CA ASP A 275 -15.08 -4.95 -3.15
C ASP A 275 -14.62 -3.55 -2.71
N ALA A 276 -13.33 -3.23 -2.89
CA ALA A 276 -12.75 -1.93 -2.57
C ALA A 276 -13.39 -0.79 -3.37
N ASN A 277 -13.62 -0.99 -4.68
CA ASN A 277 -14.33 -0.01 -5.51
C ASN A 277 -15.79 0.18 -5.06
N ALA A 278 -16.48 -0.91 -4.68
CA ALA A 278 -17.83 -0.82 -4.12
C ALA A 278 -17.85 -0.04 -2.80
N GLN A 279 -16.92 -0.32 -1.88
CA GLN A 279 -16.74 0.43 -0.63
C GLN A 279 -16.39 1.91 -0.87
N ALA A 280 -15.50 2.20 -1.82
CA ALA A 280 -15.06 3.56 -2.15
C ALA A 280 -16.16 4.44 -2.79
N SER A 281 -17.22 3.82 -3.31
CA SER A 281 -18.43 4.51 -3.80
C SER A 281 -19.46 4.84 -2.70
N GLY A 282 -19.24 4.33 -1.48
CA GLY A 282 -20.09 4.57 -0.31
C GLY A 282 -19.57 5.69 0.60
N ASN A 283 -20.00 5.67 1.87
CA ASN A 283 -19.47 6.57 2.89
C ASN A 283 -18.02 6.20 3.21
N LYS A 284 -17.07 7.06 2.82
CA LYS A 284 -15.64 6.94 3.15
C LYS A 284 -15.13 8.19 3.87
N TYR A 285 -14.01 8.02 4.56
CA TYR A 285 -13.11 9.09 5.00
C TYR A 285 -11.72 8.83 4.45
N GLU A 286 -11.06 9.90 4.02
CA GLU A 286 -9.76 9.89 3.38
C GLU A 286 -8.82 10.79 4.22
N GLY A 287 -7.64 10.27 4.57
CA GLY A 287 -6.69 10.90 5.49
C GLY A 287 -6.70 10.33 6.91
N LEU A 288 -5.86 10.90 7.78
CA LEU A 288 -5.59 10.36 9.13
C LEU A 288 -6.64 10.74 10.17
N LEU A 289 -7.00 9.80 11.03
CA LEU A 289 -7.90 9.97 12.19
C LEU A 289 -7.29 10.84 13.31
N ASP A 290 -8.10 11.20 14.31
CA ASP A 290 -7.63 11.83 15.56
C ASP A 290 -6.96 10.82 16.52
N GLU A 291 -6.41 11.32 17.64
CA GLU A 291 -5.75 10.51 18.68
C GLU A 291 -6.68 9.48 19.38
N ASN A 292 -7.99 9.59 19.17
CA ASN A 292 -9.03 8.73 19.75
C ASN A 292 -9.63 7.76 18.71
N GLY A 293 -9.15 7.77 17.46
CA GLY A 293 -9.67 6.95 16.36
C GLY A 293 -10.94 7.47 15.68
N ASN A 294 -11.26 8.76 15.81
CA ASN A 294 -12.39 9.39 15.13
C ASN A 294 -11.96 10.08 13.82
N VAL A 295 -12.91 10.23 12.91
CA VAL A 295 -12.77 11.13 11.75
C VAL A 295 -12.57 12.57 12.23
N LYS A 296 -11.55 13.26 11.72
CA LYS A 296 -11.30 14.67 12.06
C LYS A 296 -12.44 15.54 11.54
N THR A 297 -13.13 16.24 12.44
CA THR A 297 -14.26 17.12 12.11
C THR A 297 -13.78 18.50 11.64
N ASP A 298 -12.90 18.53 10.65
CA ASP A 298 -12.49 19.77 9.99
C ASP A 298 -13.65 20.33 9.14
N ALA A 299 -13.80 21.66 9.15
CA ALA A 299 -15.08 22.32 8.90
C ALA A 299 -15.44 22.48 7.41
N ALA A 300 -15.52 21.38 6.66
CA ALA A 300 -15.88 21.36 5.24
C ALA A 300 -16.95 20.30 4.86
N VAL A 301 -17.04 19.15 5.55
CA VAL A 301 -17.90 18.03 5.15
C VAL A 301 -19.35 18.21 5.66
N SER A 302 -20.09 19.19 5.11
CA SER A 302 -21.42 19.58 5.62
C SER A 302 -22.46 20.00 4.57
N SER A 303 -22.43 19.48 3.33
CA SER A 303 -23.54 19.72 2.36
C SER A 303 -23.65 18.79 1.13
N ALA A 304 -23.32 17.49 1.24
CA ALA A 304 -23.50 16.53 0.13
C ALA A 304 -24.78 15.67 0.23
N SER A 305 -25.06 15.08 1.40
CA SER A 305 -26.13 14.07 1.56
C SER A 305 -27.56 14.66 1.67
N SER A 306 -27.72 15.90 2.15
CA SER A 306 -29.02 16.48 2.52
C SER A 306 -29.84 17.10 1.36
N SER A 307 -29.22 17.37 0.20
CA SER A 307 -29.87 18.02 -0.94
C SER A 307 -30.77 17.05 -1.74
N ALA A 308 -30.39 15.77 -1.85
CA ALA A 308 -31.12 14.76 -2.61
C ALA A 308 -32.48 14.35 -1.98
N ALA A 309 -32.60 14.45 -0.65
CA ALA A 309 -33.78 13.97 0.09
C ALA A 309 -34.95 14.98 0.15
N SER A 310 -34.71 16.26 -0.18
CA SER A 310 -35.71 17.34 0.02
C SER A 310 -36.50 17.72 -1.25
N SER A 311 -36.06 17.29 -2.43
CA SER A 311 -36.64 17.67 -3.72
C SER A 311 -37.77 16.76 -4.23
N SER A 312 -37.92 15.55 -3.67
CA SER A 312 -38.87 14.53 -4.17
C SER A 312 -40.28 14.60 -3.58
N SER A 313 -40.50 15.35 -2.49
CA SER A 313 -41.77 15.38 -1.74
C SER A 313 -42.71 16.54 -2.10
N ALA A 314 -42.28 17.49 -2.94
CA ALA A 314 -42.95 18.77 -3.16
C ALA A 314 -43.68 18.91 -4.52
N SER A 315 -44.23 17.82 -5.09
CA SER A 315 -44.89 17.86 -6.40
C SER A 315 -46.08 16.89 -6.57
N THR A 316 -47.14 17.03 -5.75
CA THR A 316 -48.47 16.40 -6.02
C THR A 316 -49.59 16.96 -5.13
N SER A 317 -50.13 18.15 -5.43
CA SER A 317 -51.44 18.61 -4.87
C SER A 317 -52.01 19.90 -5.49
N LYS A 318 -52.09 20.03 -6.82
CA LYS A 318 -52.87 21.14 -7.45
C LYS A 318 -53.30 20.96 -8.91
N ALA A 319 -54.35 20.16 -9.16
CA ALA A 319 -55.33 20.29 -10.27
C ALA A 319 -56.30 19.10 -10.24
N GLY A 320 -57.60 19.34 -10.49
CA GLY A 320 -58.66 18.32 -10.51
C GLY A 320 -59.61 18.46 -9.34
#